data_AF-A0A7J7IMY7-F1
#
_entry.id   AF-A0A7J7IMY7-F1
#
_cell.length_a   1.000
_cell.length_b   1.000
_cell.length_c   1.000
_cell.angle_alpha   90.00
_cell.angle_beta   90.00
_cell.angle_gamma   90.00
#
_symmetry.space_group_name_H-M   'P 1'
#
loop_
_entity.id
_entity.type
_entity.pdbx_description
1 polymer ?
#
loop_
_entity_poly.entity_id
_entity_poly.type
_entity_poly.pdbx_seq_one_letter_code
_entity_poly.pdbx_strand_id
1 'polypeptide(L)'
;MFWRRRQPFQSPPYKHVRHIAKMLAEVFAPQTGALCEVWLDGEKAATVEYWKKDIDMDEVKRIREHDNGHGQVFKTGEEPIYGETYLPRKFKMGVTVPGDNSIDIFTHDIGIVVLMDENYVLQGYNILVGGGMGRTHNKEITFPRLADPLGFLEPESLFDAVKAIVAAQRDHGDREVRATARMKYLVQKLGIDGFRDLVRSYMTDGGIALQPWRPMPDWEYRDYLGWHEDGHGTLFYGLLIDNGRVRGPLKKALRQIVDELSPFLVVTPHQNLLLTNIQPEQRRVVEEIFERYGVYRDVDRIDQLVRKAMACPALPLCPLAITEAERVMPEHLERVRAILGKAGIPPSESFVMRMTGCPNGCSRPYMAELALVGSGPNGVYQLWLGGSPHQTRLAWTYADRLPPAELDRTLEPLFVFWKQERKPSESFGDFCDRMGKSTLEQFVAQYNEGNANGQIAAEHPTNAHAADAFEKAKTRGRAEKIPIRPRVSLRPAVHARLRAMAARAGVPLKVLVDEILNNFINSPESESIFGSSIRDGIGTGGATNDKQYP
;
A
#
# COMPACT_ATOMS: atom_id res chain seq x y z
N MET A 1 -11.09 6.07 -25.74
CA MET A 1 -9.97 5.33 -26.40
C MET A 1 -8.62 5.99 -26.07
N PHE A 2 -8.62 7.29 -25.76
CA PHE A 2 -7.48 8.12 -25.37
C PHE A 2 -6.58 7.61 -24.23
N TRP A 3 -7.15 7.07 -23.14
CA TRP A 3 -6.38 6.65 -21.96
C TRP A 3 -5.43 5.45 -22.17
N ARG A 4 -5.55 4.75 -23.31
CA ARG A 4 -4.75 3.54 -23.60
C ARG A 4 -3.39 3.84 -24.23
N ARG A 5 -3.11 5.08 -24.64
CA ARG A 5 -1.78 5.45 -25.16
C ARG A 5 -0.84 5.71 -23.98
N ARG A 6 0.35 5.09 -23.98
CA ARG A 6 1.43 5.48 -23.07
C ARG A 6 1.76 6.95 -23.34
N GLN A 7 1.37 7.80 -22.41
CA GLN A 7 1.58 9.23 -22.51
C GLN A 7 3.07 9.54 -22.22
N PRO A 8 3.76 10.31 -23.06
CA PRO A 8 5.14 10.72 -22.81
C PRO A 8 5.28 11.47 -21.49
N PHE A 9 6.45 11.40 -20.85
CA PHE A 9 6.68 12.00 -19.52
C PHE A 9 6.46 13.54 -19.51
N GLN A 10 6.57 14.20 -20.66
CA GLN A 10 6.30 15.64 -20.82
C GLN A 10 4.96 15.94 -21.53
N SER A 11 4.03 15.00 -21.58
CA SER A 11 2.69 15.27 -22.07
C SER A 11 1.94 16.27 -21.19
N PRO A 12 0.92 16.98 -21.72
CA PRO A 12 0.16 17.96 -20.93
C PRO A 12 -0.41 17.41 -19.61
N PRO A 13 -0.96 16.17 -19.54
CA PRO A 13 -1.40 15.58 -18.27
C PRO A 13 -0.30 15.50 -17.21
N TYR A 14 0.90 15.03 -17.56
CA TYR A 14 2.00 14.92 -16.59
C TYR A 14 2.60 16.28 -16.23
N LYS A 15 2.59 17.26 -17.13
CA LYS A 15 2.93 18.65 -16.80
C LYS A 15 1.96 19.21 -15.75
N HIS A 16 0.66 18.95 -15.90
CA HIS A 16 -0.35 19.34 -14.92
C HIS A 16 -0.20 18.62 -13.59
N VAL A 17 0.05 17.30 -13.60
CA VAL A 17 0.39 16.53 -12.38
C VAL A 17 1.54 17.17 -11.62
N ARG A 18 2.64 17.51 -12.31
CA ARG A 18 3.80 18.18 -11.68
C ARG A 18 3.44 19.55 -11.13
N HIS A 19 2.66 20.34 -11.87
CA HIS A 19 2.21 21.64 -11.41
C HIS A 19 1.35 21.52 -10.14
N ILE A 20 0.35 20.63 -10.12
CA ILE A 20 -0.49 20.40 -8.94
C ILE A 20 0.33 19.88 -7.76
N ALA A 21 1.24 18.93 -7.99
CA ALA A 21 2.11 18.42 -6.93
C ALA A 21 2.99 19.53 -6.31
N LYS A 22 3.54 20.42 -7.15
CA LYS A 22 4.29 21.61 -6.72
C LYS A 22 3.40 22.59 -5.93
N MET A 23 2.22 22.92 -6.46
CA MET A 23 1.26 23.79 -5.78
C MET A 23 0.86 23.25 -4.40
N LEU A 24 0.58 21.94 -4.29
CA LEU A 24 0.27 21.31 -3.01
C LEU A 24 1.43 21.42 -2.01
N ALA A 25 2.66 21.17 -2.46
CA ALA A 25 3.85 21.29 -1.61
C ALA A 25 4.01 22.71 -1.07
N GLU A 26 3.79 23.72 -1.90
CA GLU A 26 3.89 25.12 -1.50
C GLU A 26 2.69 25.55 -0.63
N VAL A 27 1.45 25.29 -1.02
CA VAL A 27 0.24 25.65 -0.25
C VAL A 27 0.29 25.09 1.17
N PHE A 28 0.73 23.84 1.33
CA PHE A 28 0.83 23.17 2.63
C PHE A 28 2.23 23.24 3.26
N ALA A 29 3.14 24.08 2.76
CA ALA A 29 4.40 24.33 3.45
C ALA A 29 4.13 25.00 4.82
N PRO A 30 4.85 24.64 5.89
CA PRO A 30 4.87 25.44 7.12
C PRO A 30 5.27 26.88 6.82
N GLN A 31 4.62 27.84 7.46
CA GLN A 31 4.85 29.28 7.29
C GLN A 31 5.73 29.89 8.38
N THR A 32 5.98 29.16 9.46
CA THR A 32 6.92 29.54 10.53
C THR A 32 8.34 29.72 10.00
N GLY A 33 9.00 30.78 10.46
CA GLY A 33 10.40 31.11 10.11
C GLY A 33 11.45 30.15 10.71
N ALA A 34 11.02 29.24 11.59
CA ALA A 34 11.88 28.36 12.40
C ALA A 34 12.97 27.63 11.60
N LEU A 35 12.71 27.19 10.37
CA LEU A 35 13.75 26.56 9.54
C LEU A 35 14.89 27.55 9.22
N CYS A 36 14.57 28.77 8.79
CA CYS A 36 15.60 29.77 8.49
C CYS A 36 16.27 30.28 9.78
N GLU A 37 15.51 30.42 10.86
CA GLU A 37 16.05 30.85 12.16
C GLU A 37 17.08 29.85 12.71
N VAL A 38 16.80 28.55 12.63
CA VAL A 38 17.69 27.52 13.18
C VAL A 38 18.92 27.26 12.30
N TRP A 39 18.77 27.33 10.97
CA TRP A 39 19.81 26.88 10.04
C TRP A 39 20.53 28.00 9.28
N LEU A 40 19.98 29.20 9.26
CA LEU A 40 20.49 30.35 8.50
C LEU A 40 20.55 31.63 9.34
N ASP A 41 20.56 31.52 10.68
CA ASP A 41 20.61 32.64 11.62
C ASP A 41 19.52 33.71 11.40
N GLY A 42 18.37 33.30 10.85
CA GLY A 42 17.27 34.20 10.49
C GLY A 42 17.52 35.03 9.23
N GLU A 43 18.67 34.88 8.55
CA GLU A 43 18.87 35.41 7.22
C GLU A 43 17.91 34.71 6.25
N LYS A 44 17.16 35.53 5.49
CA LYS A 44 16.22 35.02 4.48
C LYS A 44 16.97 34.16 3.47
N ALA A 45 16.59 32.90 3.35
CA ALA A 45 16.87 32.02 2.21
C ALA A 45 16.25 32.51 0.88
N ALA A 46 16.01 33.83 0.72
CA ALA A 46 15.13 34.39 -0.29
C ALA A 46 15.73 34.47 -1.70
N THR A 47 16.96 34.03 -1.93
CA THR A 47 17.66 34.33 -3.20
C THR A 47 17.92 33.13 -4.10
N VAL A 48 17.55 31.89 -3.74
CA VAL A 48 17.86 30.73 -4.61
C VAL A 48 16.79 29.63 -4.63
N GLU A 49 15.50 29.96 -4.64
CA GLU A 49 14.45 28.96 -4.86
C GLU A 49 14.12 28.83 -6.35
N TYR A 50 15.06 28.24 -7.11
CA TYR A 50 14.93 28.06 -8.57
C TYR A 50 13.61 27.36 -8.98
N TRP A 51 13.02 26.55 -8.09
CA TRP A 51 11.79 25.80 -8.35
C TRP A 51 10.49 26.61 -8.20
N LYS A 52 10.51 27.78 -7.54
CA LYS A 52 9.33 28.67 -7.42
C LYS A 52 9.07 29.49 -8.68
N LYS A 53 10.02 29.54 -9.63
CA LYS A 53 9.87 30.30 -10.88
C LYS A 53 8.68 29.84 -11.73
N ASP A 54 8.29 28.58 -11.60
CA ASP A 54 7.19 27.98 -12.37
C ASP A 54 5.84 28.01 -11.62
N ILE A 55 5.76 28.74 -10.49
CA ILE A 55 4.58 28.77 -9.61
C ILE A 55 4.22 30.24 -9.33
N ASP A 56 2.95 30.60 -9.47
CA ASP A 56 2.43 31.88 -8.98
C ASP A 56 2.34 31.82 -7.44
N MET A 57 3.34 32.39 -6.76
CA MET A 57 3.35 32.43 -5.29
C MET A 57 2.26 33.32 -4.71
N ASP A 58 1.74 34.28 -5.47
CA ASP A 58 0.57 35.06 -5.04
C ASP A 58 -0.68 34.20 -5.08
N GLU A 59 -0.82 33.32 -6.08
CA GLU A 59 -1.89 32.31 -6.11
C GLU A 59 -1.78 31.33 -4.94
N VAL A 60 -0.58 30.79 -4.68
CA VAL A 60 -0.34 29.92 -3.53
C VAL A 60 -0.78 30.61 -2.23
N LYS A 61 -0.39 31.89 -2.04
CA LYS A 61 -0.76 32.67 -0.87
C LYS A 61 -2.28 32.86 -0.79
N ARG A 62 -2.93 33.26 -1.90
CA ARG A 62 -4.39 33.38 -1.99
C ARG A 62 -5.08 32.08 -1.58
N ILE A 63 -4.66 30.94 -2.12
CA ILE A 63 -5.24 29.63 -1.80
C ILE A 63 -5.05 29.28 -0.32
N ARG A 64 -3.83 29.43 0.19
CA ARG A 64 -3.47 29.05 1.57
C ARG A 64 -4.23 29.87 2.60
N GLU A 65 -4.33 31.18 2.39
CA GLU A 65 -4.93 32.12 3.33
C GLU A 65 -6.44 32.30 3.13
N HIS A 66 -7.00 31.81 2.02
CA HIS A 66 -8.44 31.90 1.77
C HIS A 66 -9.23 31.17 2.85
N ASP A 67 -9.90 31.96 3.68
CA ASP A 67 -10.89 31.50 4.64
C ASP A 67 -12.27 31.47 3.99
N ASN A 68 -12.84 30.27 3.89
CA ASN A 68 -14.18 30.06 3.37
C ASN A 68 -15.27 30.18 4.47
N GLY A 69 -14.89 30.44 5.73
CA GLY A 69 -15.80 30.53 6.86
C GLY A 69 -16.15 29.17 7.51
N HIS A 70 -15.60 28.06 7.01
CA HIS A 70 -15.89 26.70 7.46
C HIS A 70 -14.73 26.05 8.22
N GLY A 71 -13.81 26.85 8.77
CA GLY A 71 -12.77 26.37 9.69
C GLY A 71 -11.59 25.66 9.03
N GLN A 72 -11.40 25.80 7.72
CA GLN A 72 -10.22 25.25 7.06
C GLN A 72 -8.92 25.92 7.50
N VAL A 73 -8.99 27.21 7.84
CA VAL A 73 -7.83 28.03 8.23
C VAL A 73 -8.08 28.78 9.53
N PHE A 74 -7.00 29.10 10.24
CA PHE A 74 -7.00 29.95 11.42
C PHE A 74 -6.77 31.41 11.01
N LYS A 75 -7.57 32.32 11.59
CA LYS A 75 -7.47 33.77 11.33
C LYS A 75 -6.29 34.45 12.04
N THR A 76 -5.71 33.77 13.02
CA THR A 76 -4.67 34.29 13.91
C THR A 76 -3.53 33.29 14.02
N GLY A 77 -2.32 33.80 14.20
CA GLY A 77 -1.10 32.98 14.29
C GLY A 77 -0.36 32.89 12.95
N GLU A 78 0.85 32.34 13.01
CA GLU A 78 1.74 32.24 11.84
C GLU A 78 1.36 31.10 10.90
N GLU A 79 0.68 30.06 11.40
CA GLU A 79 0.33 28.85 10.65
C GLU A 79 -1.18 28.81 10.30
N PRO A 80 -1.59 29.32 9.12
CA PRO A 80 -3.00 29.44 8.78
C PRO A 80 -3.68 28.07 8.63
N ILE A 81 -3.00 27.04 8.12
CA ILE A 81 -3.59 25.70 7.95
C ILE A 81 -3.36 24.83 9.19
N TYR A 82 -2.17 24.89 9.76
CA TYR A 82 -1.73 23.93 10.78
C TYR A 82 -2.10 24.34 12.20
N GLY A 83 -2.20 25.64 12.47
CA GLY A 83 -2.30 26.18 13.83
C GLY A 83 -1.12 25.76 14.71
N GLU A 84 -1.24 26.01 16.01
CA GLU A 84 -0.15 25.76 16.97
C GLU A 84 0.24 24.28 17.10
N THR A 85 -0.69 23.36 16.85
CA THR A 85 -0.51 21.93 17.13
C THR A 85 -0.18 21.09 15.89
N TYR A 86 -0.13 21.70 14.70
CA TYR A 86 0.07 21.01 13.43
C TYR A 86 -0.85 19.80 13.25
N LEU A 87 -0.55 18.89 12.31
CA LEU A 87 -1.32 17.66 12.13
C LEU A 87 -0.98 16.61 13.21
N PRO A 88 -1.93 15.73 13.59
CA PRO A 88 -1.69 14.65 14.55
C PRO A 88 -0.53 13.72 14.16
N ARG A 89 -0.28 13.57 12.85
CA ARG A 89 0.78 12.72 12.30
C ARG A 89 1.18 13.17 10.90
N LYS A 90 2.21 12.53 10.33
CA LYS A 90 2.62 12.72 8.93
C LYS A 90 1.43 12.55 7.99
N PHE A 91 1.39 13.37 6.96
CA PHE A 91 0.34 13.39 5.95
C PHE A 91 0.99 13.26 4.57
N LYS A 92 0.41 12.43 3.69
CA LYS A 92 0.98 12.10 2.38
C LYS A 92 -0.03 12.36 1.28
N MET A 93 0.38 13.09 0.27
CA MET A 93 -0.43 13.35 -0.93
C MET A 93 0.31 12.81 -2.16
N GLY A 94 -0.42 12.19 -3.08
CA GLY A 94 0.10 11.71 -4.35
C GLY A 94 -0.78 12.19 -5.51
N VAL A 95 -0.16 12.57 -6.63
CA VAL A 95 -0.86 13.06 -7.82
C VAL A 95 -0.41 12.22 -9.02
N THR A 96 -1.36 11.76 -9.83
CA THR A 96 -1.09 10.94 -11.02
C THR A 96 -2.12 11.18 -12.12
N VAL A 97 -1.95 10.50 -13.24
CA VAL A 97 -2.92 10.43 -14.35
C VAL A 97 -3.62 9.07 -14.33
N PRO A 98 -4.80 8.94 -14.97
CA PRO A 98 -5.50 7.67 -15.08
C PRO A 98 -4.65 6.54 -15.62
N GLY A 99 -4.72 5.40 -14.93
CA GLY A 99 -4.00 4.18 -15.28
C GLY A 99 -2.54 4.15 -14.86
N ASP A 100 -1.91 5.26 -14.46
CA ASP A 100 -0.54 5.24 -13.94
C ASP A 100 -0.52 5.11 -12.41
N ASN A 101 -0.15 3.94 -11.91
CA ASN A 101 0.02 3.68 -10.47
C ASN A 101 1.49 3.57 -10.03
N SER A 102 2.42 4.20 -10.75
CA SER A 102 3.84 4.27 -10.35
C SER A 102 4.04 4.84 -8.94
N ILE A 103 3.16 5.75 -8.51
CA ILE A 103 3.22 6.36 -7.18
C ILE A 103 2.57 5.53 -6.08
N ASP A 104 1.96 4.38 -6.39
CA ASP A 104 1.27 3.53 -5.40
C ASP A 104 0.17 4.34 -4.65
N ILE A 105 -0.77 4.89 -5.44
CA ILE A 105 -1.72 5.95 -5.08
C ILE A 105 -2.54 5.58 -3.83
N PHE A 106 -2.92 4.32 -3.70
CA PHE A 106 -3.74 3.81 -2.59
C PHE A 106 -3.04 3.86 -1.22
N THR A 107 -1.73 4.13 -1.19
CA THR A 107 -0.95 4.15 0.06
C THR A 107 -0.81 5.54 0.69
N HIS A 108 -1.39 6.56 0.05
CA HIS A 108 -1.36 7.96 0.46
C HIS A 108 -2.57 8.34 1.32
N ASP A 109 -2.43 9.38 2.15
CA ASP A 109 -3.59 9.92 2.87
C ASP A 109 -4.56 10.56 1.85
N ILE A 110 -4.04 11.28 0.83
CA ILE A 110 -4.81 11.74 -0.34
C ILE A 110 -4.16 11.25 -1.62
N GLY A 111 -4.95 10.66 -2.51
CA GLY A 111 -4.59 10.42 -3.90
C GLY A 111 -5.41 11.31 -4.83
N ILE A 112 -4.76 11.95 -5.81
CA ILE A 112 -5.38 12.86 -6.78
C ILE A 112 -5.09 12.32 -8.18
N VAL A 113 -6.14 12.14 -8.99
CA VAL A 113 -6.02 11.66 -10.36
C VAL A 113 -6.51 12.73 -11.32
N VAL A 114 -5.60 13.25 -12.14
CA VAL A 114 -5.86 14.34 -13.10
C VAL A 114 -6.61 13.83 -14.32
N LEU A 115 -7.85 14.30 -14.52
CA LEU A 115 -8.67 13.92 -15.65
C LEU A 115 -8.63 15.02 -16.72
N MET A 116 -8.12 14.68 -17.91
CA MET A 116 -8.18 15.50 -19.12
C MET A 116 -8.93 14.77 -20.23
N ASP A 117 -9.54 15.52 -21.15
CA ASP A 117 -10.16 14.94 -22.34
C ASP A 117 -9.12 14.62 -23.45
N GLU A 118 -9.61 14.19 -24.61
CA GLU A 118 -8.75 13.79 -25.73
C GLU A 118 -7.97 14.96 -26.36
N ASN A 119 -8.38 16.20 -26.08
CA ASN A 119 -7.73 17.44 -26.50
C ASN A 119 -6.83 18.03 -25.40
N TYR A 120 -6.59 17.28 -24.32
CA TYR A 120 -5.85 17.73 -23.13
C TYR A 120 -6.50 18.89 -22.37
N VAL A 121 -7.81 19.06 -22.48
CA VAL A 121 -8.57 20.02 -21.66
C VAL A 121 -8.84 19.40 -20.29
N LEU A 122 -8.43 20.09 -19.23
CA LEU A 122 -8.65 19.67 -17.85
C LEU A 122 -10.15 19.56 -17.55
N GLN A 123 -10.57 18.36 -17.17
CA GLN A 123 -11.95 18.07 -16.77
C GLN A 123 -12.13 18.16 -15.27
N GLY A 124 -11.09 17.85 -14.49
CA GLY A 124 -11.12 17.87 -13.02
C GLY A 124 -10.29 16.74 -12.41
N TYR A 125 -10.65 16.30 -11.21
CA TYR A 125 -9.86 15.36 -10.42
C TYR A 125 -10.71 14.30 -9.73
N ASN A 126 -10.28 13.05 -9.83
CA ASN A 126 -10.76 11.99 -8.96
C ASN A 126 -9.92 11.96 -7.67
N ILE A 127 -10.57 11.83 -6.52
CA ILE A 127 -9.94 11.90 -5.20
C ILE A 127 -10.08 10.57 -4.45
N LEU A 128 -8.98 10.09 -3.89
CA LEU A 128 -8.88 8.94 -3.00
C LEU A 128 -8.45 9.42 -1.61
N VAL A 129 -8.95 8.80 -0.53
CA VAL A 129 -8.58 9.16 0.85
C VAL A 129 -8.37 7.98 1.78
N GLY A 130 -7.47 8.14 2.76
CA GLY A 130 -7.37 7.22 3.90
C GLY A 130 -6.45 6.03 3.71
N GLY A 131 -5.44 6.14 2.84
CA GLY A 131 -4.41 5.11 2.68
C GLY A 131 -3.29 5.19 3.72
N GLY A 132 -2.64 4.06 3.98
CA GLY A 132 -1.38 4.07 4.72
C GLY A 132 -0.90 2.72 5.23
N MET A 133 0.41 2.50 5.14
CA MET A 133 1.03 1.19 5.38
C MET A 133 1.31 0.84 6.84
N GLY A 134 1.70 1.81 7.66
CA GLY A 134 2.29 1.51 8.98
C GLY A 134 1.37 0.72 9.91
N ARG A 135 1.90 -0.34 10.52
CA ARG A 135 1.27 -1.13 11.59
C ARG A 135 2.31 -1.53 12.64
N THR A 136 1.85 -2.17 13.71
CA THR A 136 2.70 -2.73 14.77
C THR A 136 2.47 -4.23 14.87
N HIS A 137 3.54 -5.01 15.09
CA HIS A 137 3.42 -6.45 15.33
C HIS A 137 2.55 -6.73 16.56
N ASN A 138 1.70 -7.76 16.45
CA ASN A 138 0.80 -8.22 17.52
C ASN A 138 -0.15 -7.14 18.09
N LYS A 139 -0.45 -6.09 17.30
CA LYS A 139 -1.43 -5.05 17.65
C LYS A 139 -2.42 -4.86 16.50
N GLU A 140 -3.49 -5.64 16.54
CA GLU A 140 -4.53 -5.66 15.49
C GLU A 140 -5.27 -4.33 15.31
N ILE A 141 -5.27 -3.47 16.31
CA ILE A 141 -5.79 -2.09 16.18
C ILE A 141 -4.98 -1.24 15.17
N THR A 142 -3.80 -1.71 14.75
CA THR A 142 -2.98 -1.08 13.72
C THR A 142 -2.85 -1.99 12.49
N PHE A 143 -3.24 -1.49 11.32
CA PHE A 143 -3.33 -2.28 10.10
C PHE A 143 -2.98 -1.43 8.87
N PRO A 144 -2.37 -1.98 7.80
CA PRO A 144 -2.31 -1.30 6.52
C PRO A 144 -3.72 -1.08 5.95
N ARG A 145 -3.93 0.01 5.21
CA ARG A 145 -5.22 0.34 4.60
C ARG A 145 -5.01 0.96 3.22
N LEU A 146 -5.87 0.61 2.26
CA LEU A 146 -5.96 1.30 0.97
C LEU A 146 -6.79 2.58 1.13
N ALA A 147 -6.52 3.56 0.27
CA ALA A 147 -7.37 4.74 0.14
C ALA A 147 -8.67 4.38 -0.59
N ASP A 148 -9.80 4.96 -0.17
CA ASP A 148 -11.10 4.77 -0.82
C ASP A 148 -11.43 5.94 -1.75
N PRO A 149 -12.22 5.73 -2.82
CA PRO A 149 -12.81 6.79 -3.61
C PRO A 149 -13.64 7.76 -2.75
N LEU A 150 -13.20 9.01 -2.67
CA LEU A 150 -13.96 10.09 -2.05
C LEU A 150 -15.00 10.65 -3.03
N GLY A 151 -14.59 10.93 -4.27
CA GLY A 151 -15.44 11.50 -5.31
C GLY A 151 -14.63 12.16 -6.43
N PHE A 152 -15.31 12.98 -7.21
CA PHE A 152 -14.77 13.81 -8.28
C PHE A 152 -14.93 15.29 -7.93
N LEU A 153 -13.98 16.12 -8.36
CA LEU A 153 -13.99 17.58 -8.20
C LEU A 153 -13.72 18.26 -9.55
N GLU A 154 -14.47 19.32 -9.82
CA GLU A 154 -14.14 20.27 -10.89
C GLU A 154 -12.86 21.04 -10.56
N PRO A 155 -12.15 21.58 -11.57
CA PRO A 155 -10.81 22.16 -11.39
C PRO A 155 -10.69 23.18 -10.27
N GLU A 156 -11.67 24.06 -10.15
CA GLU A 156 -11.71 25.21 -9.24
C GLU A 156 -11.88 24.78 -7.77
N SER A 157 -12.47 23.61 -7.55
CA SER A 157 -12.82 23.09 -6.21
C SER A 157 -11.71 22.27 -5.56
N LEU A 158 -10.60 22.02 -6.26
CA LEU A 158 -9.54 21.14 -5.79
C LEU A 158 -8.97 21.59 -4.44
N PHE A 159 -8.50 22.83 -4.33
CA PHE A 159 -7.79 23.28 -3.12
C PHE A 159 -8.72 23.50 -1.93
N ASP A 160 -9.99 23.88 -2.16
CA ASP A 160 -11.01 23.91 -1.11
C ASP A 160 -11.19 22.50 -0.51
N ALA A 161 -11.41 21.49 -1.37
CA ALA A 161 -11.58 20.12 -0.91
C ALA A 161 -10.33 19.54 -0.24
N VAL A 162 -9.13 19.81 -0.75
CA VAL A 162 -7.89 19.32 -0.12
C VAL A 162 -7.68 19.97 1.25
N LYS A 163 -7.93 21.29 1.39
CA LYS A 163 -7.90 21.96 2.70
C LYS A 163 -8.96 21.39 3.63
N ALA A 164 -10.17 21.09 3.15
CA ALA A 164 -11.22 20.43 3.92
C ALA A 164 -10.78 19.05 4.45
N ILE A 165 -10.15 18.21 3.61
CA ILE A 165 -9.63 16.90 4.04
C ILE A 165 -8.53 17.06 5.09
N VAL A 166 -7.63 18.03 4.92
CA VAL A 166 -6.56 18.32 5.88
C VAL A 166 -7.12 18.83 7.21
N ALA A 167 -8.12 19.72 7.19
CA ALA A 167 -8.82 20.23 8.37
C ALA A 167 -9.55 19.10 9.11
N ALA A 168 -10.29 18.24 8.38
CA ALA A 168 -10.93 17.06 8.96
C ALA A 168 -9.93 16.17 9.72
N GLN A 169 -8.75 15.92 9.15
CA GLN A 169 -7.69 15.19 9.84
C GLN A 169 -7.04 15.97 10.99
N ARG A 170 -6.84 17.28 10.84
CA ARG A 170 -6.25 18.15 11.87
C ARG A 170 -7.10 18.16 13.13
N ASP A 171 -8.42 18.23 12.96
CA ASP A 171 -9.37 18.52 14.03
C ASP A 171 -9.95 17.24 14.64
N HIS A 172 -10.07 16.16 13.86
CA HIS A 172 -10.70 14.90 14.31
C HIS A 172 -9.73 13.70 14.36
N GLY A 173 -8.51 13.86 13.88
CA GLY A 173 -7.48 12.82 13.99
C GLY A 173 -7.03 12.62 15.43
N ASP A 174 -6.80 11.37 15.82
CA ASP A 174 -6.38 10.99 17.17
C ASP A 174 -5.03 11.61 17.56
N ARG A 175 -5.01 12.40 18.64
CA ARG A 175 -3.80 13.01 19.21
C ARG A 175 -3.35 12.34 20.51
N GLU A 176 -4.18 11.50 21.10
CA GLU A 176 -3.87 10.79 22.35
C GLU A 176 -2.98 9.57 22.05
N VAL A 177 -3.36 8.78 21.07
CA VAL A 177 -2.65 7.56 20.70
C VAL A 177 -2.00 7.72 19.33
N ARG A 178 -0.70 8.04 19.34
CA ARG A 178 0.09 8.28 18.11
C ARG A 178 0.06 7.11 17.11
N ALA A 179 -0.15 5.88 17.58
CA ALA A 179 -0.26 4.69 16.74
C ALA A 179 -1.51 4.68 15.84
N THR A 180 -2.57 5.39 16.27
CA THR A 180 -3.86 5.53 15.59
C THR A 180 -4.08 6.94 15.02
N ALA A 181 -3.06 7.80 15.07
CA ALA A 181 -3.13 9.22 14.66
C ALA A 181 -3.17 9.48 13.13
N ARG A 182 -3.01 8.46 12.28
CA ARG A 182 -3.08 8.63 10.81
C ARG A 182 -4.51 8.68 10.32
N MET A 183 -4.77 9.43 9.24
CA MET A 183 -6.11 9.63 8.69
C MET A 183 -6.85 8.34 8.33
N LYS A 184 -6.13 7.29 7.91
CA LYS A 184 -6.72 5.97 7.68
C LYS A 184 -7.56 5.43 8.84
N TYR A 185 -7.23 5.75 10.09
CA TYR A 185 -7.99 5.31 11.27
C TYR A 185 -9.25 6.15 11.46
N LEU A 186 -9.19 7.45 11.17
CA LEU A 186 -10.36 8.33 11.15
C LEU A 186 -11.35 7.88 10.07
N VAL A 187 -10.88 7.61 8.85
CA VAL A 187 -11.70 7.07 7.76
C VAL A 187 -12.26 5.69 8.15
N GLN A 188 -11.46 4.80 8.74
CA GLN A 188 -11.94 3.50 9.20
C GLN A 188 -13.04 3.63 10.27
N LYS A 189 -12.90 4.57 11.20
CA LYS A 189 -13.84 4.79 12.30
C LYS A 189 -15.18 5.34 11.81
N LEU A 190 -15.14 6.29 10.88
CA LEU A 190 -16.35 6.95 10.35
C LEU A 190 -17.01 6.17 9.21
N GLY A 191 -16.26 5.28 8.55
CA GLY A 191 -16.62 4.79 7.22
C GLY A 191 -16.39 5.87 6.16
N ILE A 192 -16.34 5.46 4.89
CA ILE A 192 -16.09 6.42 3.79
C ILE A 192 -17.20 7.46 3.66
N ASP A 193 -18.46 7.09 3.92
CA ASP A 193 -19.60 8.02 3.84
C ASP A 193 -19.57 9.05 4.96
N GLY A 194 -19.35 8.60 6.21
CA GLY A 194 -19.23 9.52 7.34
C GLY A 194 -18.00 10.44 7.23
N PHE A 195 -16.89 9.94 6.67
CA PHE A 195 -15.74 10.79 6.38
C PHE A 195 -16.02 11.78 5.25
N ARG A 196 -16.78 11.36 4.21
CA ARG A 196 -17.20 12.27 3.14
C ARG A 196 -18.05 13.41 3.70
N ASP A 197 -19.03 13.11 4.53
CA ASP A 197 -19.88 14.14 5.14
C ASP A 197 -19.08 15.07 6.07
N LEU A 198 -18.09 14.53 6.77
CA LEU A 198 -17.15 15.35 7.54
C LEU A 198 -16.35 16.29 6.63
N VAL A 199 -15.83 15.82 5.49
CA VAL A 199 -15.12 16.71 4.55
C VAL A 199 -16.04 17.79 4.00
N ARG A 200 -17.29 17.43 3.63
CA ARG A 200 -18.28 18.37 3.11
C ARG A 200 -18.59 19.51 4.07
N SER A 201 -18.56 19.28 5.39
CA SER A 201 -18.82 20.33 6.37
C SER A 201 -17.74 21.42 6.43
N TYR A 202 -16.53 21.13 5.94
CA TYR A 202 -15.44 22.09 5.81
C TYR A 202 -15.39 22.77 4.42
N MET A 203 -16.16 22.30 3.43
CA MET A 203 -16.16 22.86 2.07
C MET A 203 -17.07 24.08 1.95
N THR A 204 -16.72 25.00 1.03
CA THR A 204 -17.37 26.32 0.89
C THR A 204 -18.86 26.21 0.52
N ASP A 205 -19.24 25.18 -0.23
CA ASP A 205 -20.59 24.97 -0.75
C ASP A 205 -21.35 23.86 -0.01
N GLY A 206 -20.89 23.47 1.18
CA GLY A 206 -21.43 22.31 1.90
C GLY A 206 -21.16 20.99 1.17
N GLY A 207 -20.19 20.95 0.26
CA GLY A 207 -19.75 19.76 -0.44
C GLY A 207 -20.52 19.40 -1.70
N ILE A 208 -21.25 20.36 -2.30
CA ILE A 208 -21.97 20.19 -3.57
C ILE A 208 -20.98 19.88 -4.71
N ALA A 209 -19.82 20.53 -4.72
CA ALA A 209 -18.75 20.31 -5.69
C ALA A 209 -18.15 18.91 -5.65
N LEU A 210 -18.30 18.18 -4.53
CA LEU A 210 -17.85 16.81 -4.41
C LEU A 210 -18.87 15.85 -5.06
N GLN A 211 -18.70 15.67 -6.36
CA GLN A 211 -19.52 14.84 -7.23
C GLN A 211 -19.13 13.35 -7.14
N PRO A 212 -19.96 12.43 -7.65
CA PRO A 212 -19.61 11.03 -7.76
C PRO A 212 -18.32 10.79 -8.58
N TRP A 213 -17.58 9.75 -8.21
CA TRP A 213 -16.36 9.31 -8.90
C TRP A 213 -16.56 9.16 -10.42
N ARG A 214 -15.63 9.71 -11.22
CA ARG A 214 -15.67 9.56 -12.67
C ARG A 214 -14.93 8.29 -13.14
N PRO A 215 -15.46 7.52 -14.11
CA PRO A 215 -14.78 6.34 -14.62
C PRO A 215 -13.41 6.64 -15.21
N MET A 216 -12.49 5.69 -15.06
CA MET A 216 -11.13 5.75 -15.57
C MET A 216 -10.63 4.34 -15.94
N PRO A 217 -9.59 4.18 -16.78
CA PRO A 217 -8.96 2.88 -17.03
C PRO A 217 -8.43 2.21 -15.76
N ASP A 218 -8.18 0.92 -15.88
CA ASP A 218 -7.49 0.13 -14.85
C ASP A 218 -6.07 0.67 -14.58
N TRP A 219 -5.62 0.50 -13.35
CA TRP A 219 -4.30 0.88 -12.89
C TRP A 219 -3.21 -0.05 -13.44
N GLU A 220 -2.07 0.53 -13.80
CA GLU A 220 -0.89 -0.16 -14.27
C GLU A 220 0.33 0.25 -13.43
N TYR A 221 1.20 -0.72 -13.12
CA TYR A 221 2.53 -0.45 -12.59
C TYR A 221 3.43 0.12 -13.69
N ARG A 222 4.17 1.19 -13.38
CA ARG A 222 5.11 1.82 -14.31
C ARG A 222 6.40 2.20 -13.59
N ASP A 223 7.54 1.72 -14.09
CA ASP A 223 8.86 2.00 -13.51
C ASP A 223 9.68 3.05 -14.28
N TYR A 224 9.29 3.33 -15.53
CA TYR A 224 9.94 4.27 -16.44
C TYR A 224 11.40 3.96 -16.76
N LEU A 225 11.83 2.70 -16.63
CA LEU A 225 13.21 2.30 -16.87
C LEU A 225 13.54 2.19 -18.36
N GLY A 226 14.79 2.51 -18.72
CA GLY A 226 15.30 2.47 -20.09
C GLY A 226 15.17 3.80 -20.82
N TRP A 227 15.49 3.78 -22.12
CA TRP A 227 15.36 4.94 -23.01
C TRP A 227 13.92 5.10 -23.49
N HIS A 228 13.42 6.33 -23.41
CA HIS A 228 12.08 6.70 -23.89
C HIS A 228 12.14 8.09 -24.54
N GLU A 229 11.24 8.34 -25.48
CA GLU A 229 10.95 9.70 -25.92
C GLU A 229 10.21 10.47 -24.81
N ASP A 230 10.57 11.74 -24.63
CA ASP A 230 9.95 12.57 -23.60
C ASP A 230 8.69 13.30 -24.10
N GLY A 231 8.53 13.44 -25.42
CA GLY A 231 7.41 14.12 -26.10
C GLY A 231 7.72 15.52 -26.65
N HIS A 232 8.96 16.02 -26.54
CA HIS A 232 9.42 17.31 -27.10
C HIS A 232 10.66 17.15 -28.01
N GLY A 233 10.83 15.97 -28.61
CA GLY A 233 12.00 15.67 -29.43
C GLY A 233 13.26 15.36 -28.62
N THR A 234 13.16 15.22 -27.29
CA THR A 234 14.27 14.76 -26.45
C THR A 234 13.95 13.37 -25.87
N LEU A 235 14.93 12.81 -25.17
CA LEU A 235 14.86 11.52 -24.53
C LEU A 235 14.89 11.68 -23.01
N PHE A 236 14.38 10.66 -22.32
CA PHE A 236 14.77 10.38 -20.95
C PHE A 236 15.26 8.95 -20.80
N TYR A 237 16.18 8.76 -19.85
CA TYR A 237 16.71 7.45 -19.46
C TYR A 237 16.36 7.15 -18.02
N GLY A 238 15.55 6.11 -17.80
CA GLY A 238 15.31 5.58 -16.46
C GLY A 238 16.38 4.60 -16.05
N LEU A 239 17.19 5.00 -15.07
CA LEU A 239 18.26 4.22 -14.48
C LEU A 239 17.75 3.42 -13.29
N LEU A 240 17.88 2.10 -13.34
CA LEU A 240 17.64 1.24 -12.19
C LEU A 240 18.76 1.43 -11.16
N ILE A 241 18.37 1.70 -9.91
CA ILE A 241 19.30 1.83 -8.79
C ILE A 241 18.83 0.89 -7.71
N ASP A 242 19.61 -0.15 -7.42
CA ASP A 242 19.26 -1.14 -6.41
C ASP A 242 19.03 -0.43 -5.06
N ASN A 243 17.78 -0.48 -4.58
CA ASN A 243 17.30 0.18 -3.37
C ASN A 243 17.56 1.71 -3.31
N GLY A 244 17.78 2.36 -4.45
CA GLY A 244 18.08 3.80 -4.55
C GLY A 244 19.43 4.24 -3.98
N ARG A 245 20.36 3.30 -3.73
CA ARG A 245 21.66 3.63 -3.14
C ARG A 245 22.66 4.14 -4.18
N VAL A 246 22.78 5.47 -4.30
CA VAL A 246 23.81 6.12 -5.13
C VAL A 246 25.14 6.24 -4.37
N ARG A 247 26.14 5.44 -4.75
CA ARG A 247 27.49 5.47 -4.17
C ARG A 247 28.56 5.02 -5.17
N GLY A 248 29.83 5.15 -4.81
CA GLY A 248 30.95 4.57 -5.57
C GLY A 248 30.99 5.03 -7.04
N PRO A 249 31.27 4.13 -8.00
CA PRO A 249 31.31 4.45 -9.43
C PRO A 249 30.03 5.09 -9.96
N LEU A 250 28.85 4.63 -9.50
CA LEU A 250 27.56 5.19 -9.93
C LEU A 250 27.44 6.68 -9.60
N LYS A 251 27.86 7.08 -8.38
CA LYS A 251 27.86 8.49 -7.97
C LYS A 251 28.78 9.34 -8.85
N LYS A 252 29.94 8.80 -9.26
CA LYS A 252 30.88 9.49 -10.15
C LYS A 252 30.31 9.63 -11.57
N ALA A 253 29.73 8.56 -12.11
CA ALA A 253 29.08 8.57 -13.42
C ALA A 253 27.96 9.60 -13.50
N LEU A 254 27.04 9.59 -12.52
CA LEU A 254 25.94 10.55 -12.44
C LEU A 254 26.47 11.99 -12.29
N ARG A 255 27.52 12.21 -11.49
CA ARG A 255 28.12 13.54 -11.35
C ARG A 255 28.68 14.04 -12.68
N GLN A 256 29.41 13.20 -13.42
CA GLN A 256 29.96 13.56 -14.72
C GLN A 256 28.85 13.86 -15.74
N ILE A 257 27.80 13.04 -15.79
CA ILE A 257 26.63 13.30 -16.65
C ILE A 257 25.99 14.66 -16.33
N VAL A 258 25.86 15.00 -15.04
CA VAL A 258 25.33 16.31 -14.63
C VAL A 258 26.23 17.46 -15.10
N ASP A 259 27.55 17.32 -14.97
CA ASP A 259 28.50 18.35 -15.40
C ASP A 259 28.52 18.54 -16.91
N GLU A 260 28.47 17.45 -17.70
CA GLU A 260 28.61 17.52 -19.15
C GLU A 260 27.30 17.84 -19.86
N LEU A 261 26.17 17.33 -19.36
CA LEU A 261 24.90 17.36 -20.09
C LEU A 261 23.81 18.17 -19.37
N SER A 262 23.99 18.48 -18.08
CA SER A 262 23.01 19.22 -17.26
C SER A 262 21.55 18.72 -17.37
N PRO A 263 21.27 17.40 -17.33
CA PRO A 263 19.91 16.90 -17.37
C PRO A 263 19.15 17.28 -16.10
N PHE A 264 17.82 17.36 -16.19
CA PHE A 264 17.00 17.35 -14.99
C PHE A 264 16.88 15.93 -14.46
N LEU A 265 17.11 15.77 -13.17
CA LEU A 265 17.04 14.49 -12.47
C LEU A 265 15.68 14.35 -11.79
N VAL A 266 14.97 13.25 -12.06
CA VAL A 266 13.70 12.94 -11.39
C VAL A 266 13.83 11.63 -10.61
N VAL A 267 13.64 11.68 -9.30
CA VAL A 267 13.60 10.48 -8.45
C VAL A 267 12.23 9.82 -8.59
N THR A 268 12.20 8.51 -8.83
CA THR A 268 10.94 7.78 -8.96
C THR A 268 10.49 7.21 -7.61
N PRO A 269 9.19 6.92 -7.44
CA PRO A 269 8.67 6.23 -6.24
C PRO A 269 9.21 4.80 -6.07
N HIS A 270 9.89 4.27 -7.08
CA HIS A 270 10.56 2.97 -7.10
C HIS A 270 12.05 3.04 -6.78
N GLN A 271 12.51 4.15 -6.18
CA GLN A 271 13.89 4.37 -5.77
C GLN A 271 14.87 4.47 -6.97
N ASN A 272 14.35 4.71 -8.18
CA ASN A 272 15.14 4.88 -9.39
C ASN A 272 15.33 6.35 -9.73
N LEU A 273 16.11 6.62 -10.78
CA LEU A 273 16.41 7.97 -11.24
C LEU A 273 16.14 8.09 -12.73
N LEU A 274 15.44 9.14 -13.15
CA LEU A 274 15.29 9.50 -14.56
C LEU A 274 16.27 10.61 -14.90
N LEU A 275 17.09 10.40 -15.94
CA LEU A 275 17.86 11.44 -16.60
C LEU A 275 17.00 12.00 -17.73
N THR A 276 16.51 13.24 -17.60
CA THR A 276 15.58 13.83 -18.57
C THR A 276 16.24 14.93 -19.40
N ASN A 277 15.60 15.34 -20.49
CA ASN A 277 16.09 16.38 -21.40
C ASN A 277 17.43 16.01 -22.06
N ILE A 278 17.57 14.73 -22.45
CA ILE A 278 18.74 14.24 -23.16
C ILE A 278 18.48 14.36 -24.66
N GLN A 279 19.33 15.06 -25.40
CA GLN A 279 19.21 15.13 -26.86
C GLN A 279 19.47 13.74 -27.47
N PRO A 280 18.81 13.36 -28.57
CA PRO A 280 19.02 12.06 -29.22
C PRO A 280 20.50 11.74 -29.50
N GLU A 281 21.30 12.73 -29.87
CA GLU A 281 22.72 12.60 -30.17
C GLU A 281 23.57 12.39 -28.89
N GLN A 282 23.07 12.81 -27.73
CA GLN A 282 23.74 12.66 -26.42
C GLN A 282 23.52 11.27 -25.81
N ARG A 283 22.61 10.45 -26.35
CA ARG A 283 22.34 9.09 -25.86
C ARG A 283 23.62 8.28 -25.68
N ARG A 284 24.47 8.27 -26.72
CA ARG A 284 25.72 7.51 -26.73
C ARG A 284 26.70 8.02 -25.68
N VAL A 285 26.73 9.33 -25.42
CA VAL A 285 27.57 9.92 -24.37
C VAL A 285 27.17 9.40 -22.98
N VAL A 286 25.87 9.33 -22.70
CA VAL A 286 25.36 8.77 -21.43
C VAL A 286 25.74 7.30 -21.28
N GLU A 287 25.54 6.49 -22.33
CA GLU A 287 25.90 5.07 -22.34
C GLU A 287 27.41 4.87 -22.12
N GLU A 288 28.26 5.60 -22.84
CA GLU A 288 29.73 5.53 -22.73
C GLU A 288 30.23 5.96 -21.33
N ILE A 289 29.61 6.95 -20.70
CA ILE A 289 29.95 7.33 -19.31
C ILE A 289 29.62 6.16 -18.38
N PHE A 290 28.42 5.58 -18.48
CA PHE A 290 28.06 4.46 -17.63
C PHE A 290 28.94 3.22 -17.87
N GLU A 291 29.31 2.93 -19.11
CA GLU A 291 30.23 1.85 -19.46
C GLU A 291 31.62 2.08 -18.86
N ARG A 292 32.17 3.31 -18.99
CA ARG A 292 33.48 3.69 -18.44
C ARG A 292 33.57 3.48 -16.93
N TYR A 293 32.49 3.73 -16.20
CA TYR A 293 32.43 3.49 -14.75
C TYR A 293 31.97 2.07 -14.38
N GLY A 294 31.69 1.19 -15.35
CA GLY A 294 31.24 -0.18 -15.13
C GLY A 294 29.87 -0.29 -14.47
N VAL A 295 28.97 0.68 -14.72
CA VAL A 295 27.63 0.75 -14.12
C VAL A 295 26.50 0.74 -15.15
N TYR A 296 26.83 0.56 -16.44
CA TYR A 296 25.82 0.42 -17.48
C TYR A 296 24.97 -0.84 -17.24
N ARG A 297 23.65 -0.70 -17.29
CA ARG A 297 22.70 -1.81 -17.17
C ARG A 297 21.76 -1.79 -18.36
N ASP A 298 21.87 -2.82 -19.20
CA ASP A 298 20.89 -3.10 -20.24
C ASP A 298 19.57 -3.53 -19.59
N VAL A 299 18.56 -2.66 -19.63
CA VAL A 299 17.24 -2.84 -19.03
C VAL A 299 16.50 -4.07 -19.51
N ASP A 300 16.77 -4.55 -20.72
CA ASP A 300 16.14 -5.75 -21.28
C ASP A 300 16.78 -7.04 -20.74
N ARG A 301 17.98 -6.93 -20.16
CA ARG A 301 18.72 -8.04 -19.53
C ARG A 301 18.63 -8.04 -18.02
N ILE A 302 18.04 -7.02 -17.41
CA ILE A 302 17.82 -6.99 -15.96
C ILE A 302 16.77 -8.04 -15.60
N ASP A 303 17.09 -8.88 -14.62
CA ASP A 303 16.13 -9.82 -14.05
C ASP A 303 14.88 -9.06 -13.58
N GLN A 304 13.71 -9.49 -14.04
CA GLN A 304 12.46 -8.80 -13.79
C GLN A 304 12.08 -8.76 -12.29
N LEU A 305 12.58 -9.69 -11.49
CA LEU A 305 12.42 -9.67 -10.04
C LEU A 305 13.23 -8.53 -9.42
N VAL A 306 14.47 -8.32 -9.86
CA VAL A 306 15.32 -7.19 -9.42
C VAL A 306 14.70 -5.86 -9.84
N ARG A 307 14.19 -5.79 -11.08
CA ARG A 307 13.54 -4.59 -11.64
C ARG A 307 12.35 -4.11 -10.80
N LYS A 308 11.57 -5.04 -10.25
CA LYS A 308 10.33 -4.77 -9.48
C LYS A 308 10.54 -4.76 -7.97
N ALA A 309 11.79 -4.93 -7.52
CA ALA A 309 12.12 -5.07 -6.12
C ALA A 309 12.39 -3.74 -5.42
N MET A 310 12.02 -3.65 -4.14
CA MET A 310 12.39 -2.52 -3.28
C MET A 310 12.61 -2.95 -1.84
N ALA A 311 13.63 -2.38 -1.20
CA ALA A 311 13.85 -2.50 0.23
C ALA A 311 13.94 -1.13 0.93
N CYS A 312 13.55 -1.07 2.20
CA CYS A 312 13.81 0.12 3.01
C CYS A 312 15.25 0.09 3.55
N PRO A 313 15.80 1.23 4.02
CA PRO A 313 17.17 1.26 4.53
C PRO A 313 17.42 0.29 5.68
N ALA A 314 16.47 0.18 6.62
CA ALA A 314 16.61 -0.62 7.84
C ALA A 314 17.94 -0.37 8.56
N LEU A 315 18.64 -1.42 9.01
CA LEU A 315 19.96 -1.30 9.64
C LEU A 315 21.00 -0.80 8.63
N PRO A 316 22.02 -0.04 9.07
CA PRO A 316 22.40 0.20 10.47
C PRO A 316 21.84 1.48 11.08
N LEU A 317 21.25 2.39 10.29
CA LEU A 317 20.91 3.74 10.77
C LEU A 317 19.43 3.93 11.15
N CYS A 318 18.53 3.07 10.71
CA CYS A 318 17.13 3.18 11.11
C CYS A 318 16.97 2.72 12.57
N PRO A 319 16.56 3.60 13.50
CA PRO A 319 16.43 3.25 14.92
C PRO A 319 15.23 2.33 15.20
N LEU A 320 14.37 2.12 14.21
CA LEU A 320 13.16 1.30 14.30
C LEU A 320 13.34 -0.07 13.64
N ALA A 321 14.48 -0.33 13.01
CA ALA A 321 14.73 -1.60 12.34
C ALA A 321 14.87 -2.74 13.36
N ILE A 322 14.17 -3.83 13.10
CA ILE A 322 14.26 -5.08 13.88
C ILE A 322 15.29 -6.02 13.24
N THR A 323 15.39 -5.99 11.91
CA THR A 323 16.34 -6.76 11.11
C THR A 323 16.71 -5.97 9.84
N GLU A 324 17.59 -6.54 9.02
CA GLU A 324 18.02 -6.00 7.72
C GLU A 324 16.86 -5.81 6.72
N ALA A 325 17.14 -5.02 5.69
CA ALA A 325 16.36 -5.00 4.47
C ALA A 325 17.25 -4.69 3.26
N GLU A 326 17.59 -3.41 3.04
CA GLU A 326 18.42 -2.97 1.90
C GLU A 326 19.70 -3.78 1.70
N ARG A 327 20.47 -4.02 2.77
CA ARG A 327 21.80 -4.63 2.68
C ARG A 327 21.78 -6.10 2.26
N VAL A 328 20.67 -6.80 2.51
CA VAL A 328 20.51 -8.24 2.21
C VAL A 328 19.59 -8.50 1.02
N MET A 329 18.92 -7.46 0.51
CA MET A 329 17.97 -7.59 -0.59
C MET A 329 18.59 -8.21 -1.86
N PRO A 330 19.81 -7.84 -2.31
CA PRO A 330 20.41 -8.47 -3.49
C PRO A 330 20.59 -9.99 -3.34
N GLU A 331 21.15 -10.45 -2.21
CA GLU A 331 21.32 -11.88 -1.92
C GLU A 331 19.97 -12.62 -1.85
N HIS A 332 18.95 -11.98 -1.26
CA HIS A 332 17.61 -12.57 -1.20
C HIS A 332 16.97 -12.69 -2.59
N LEU A 333 17.22 -11.72 -3.48
CA LEU A 333 16.73 -11.78 -4.87
C LEU A 333 17.40 -12.91 -5.64
N GLU A 334 18.71 -13.09 -5.49
CA GLU A 334 19.45 -14.21 -6.08
C GLU A 334 18.92 -15.56 -5.58
N ARG A 335 18.69 -15.66 -4.26
CA ARG A 335 18.12 -16.86 -3.65
C ARG A 335 16.70 -17.16 -4.14
N VAL A 336 15.82 -16.17 -4.20
CA VAL A 336 14.46 -16.33 -4.75
C VAL A 336 14.50 -16.71 -6.23
N ARG A 337 15.39 -16.11 -7.03
CA ARG A 337 15.57 -16.50 -8.44
C ARG A 337 16.05 -17.94 -8.57
N ALA A 338 16.95 -18.41 -7.71
CA ALA A 338 17.39 -19.81 -7.70
C ALA A 338 16.21 -20.76 -7.41
N ILE A 339 15.35 -20.42 -6.45
CA ILE A 339 14.15 -21.22 -6.13
C ILE A 339 13.16 -21.23 -7.31
N LEU A 340 12.92 -20.08 -7.95
CA LEU A 340 12.12 -20.00 -9.17
C LEU A 340 12.69 -20.87 -10.30
N GLY A 341 14.02 -20.86 -10.48
CA GLY A 341 14.72 -21.70 -11.44
C GLY A 341 14.54 -23.20 -11.16
N LYS A 342 14.59 -23.63 -9.88
CA LYS A 342 14.29 -25.02 -9.48
C LYS A 342 12.85 -25.42 -9.78
N ALA A 343 11.89 -24.51 -9.60
CA ALA A 343 10.50 -24.71 -10.02
C ALA A 343 10.33 -24.64 -11.57
N GLY A 344 11.38 -24.30 -12.30
CA GLY A 344 11.39 -24.13 -13.75
C GLY A 344 10.60 -22.91 -14.23
N ILE A 345 10.65 -21.81 -13.47
CA ILE A 345 10.09 -20.50 -13.82
C ILE A 345 11.22 -19.61 -14.36
N PRO A 346 11.13 -19.10 -15.60
CA PRO A 346 12.23 -18.38 -16.24
C PRO A 346 12.42 -16.95 -15.68
N PRO A 347 13.59 -16.31 -15.92
CA PRO A 347 13.87 -14.92 -15.53
C PRO A 347 12.91 -13.86 -16.09
N SER A 348 12.24 -14.15 -17.21
CA SER A 348 11.22 -13.30 -17.81
C SER A 348 9.95 -13.23 -16.95
N GLU A 349 9.70 -14.23 -16.11
CA GLU A 349 8.59 -14.24 -15.16
C GLU A 349 9.05 -13.70 -13.80
N SER A 350 8.19 -12.86 -13.21
CA SER A 350 8.48 -12.13 -11.99
C SER A 350 7.20 -11.65 -11.33
N PHE A 351 7.37 -11.15 -10.13
CA PHE A 351 6.34 -10.52 -9.33
C PHE A 351 6.93 -9.35 -8.55
N VAL A 352 6.09 -8.47 -8.04
CA VAL A 352 6.52 -7.35 -7.20
C VAL A 352 6.96 -7.88 -5.84
N MET A 353 8.26 -7.77 -5.55
CA MET A 353 8.85 -8.18 -4.27
C MET A 353 9.25 -6.96 -3.44
N ARG A 354 8.90 -6.93 -2.15
CA ARG A 354 9.27 -5.80 -1.27
C ARG A 354 9.78 -6.28 0.08
N MET A 355 10.75 -5.57 0.65
CA MET A 355 11.35 -5.91 1.94
C MET A 355 11.41 -4.71 2.88
N THR A 356 11.08 -4.90 4.16
CA THR A 356 11.21 -3.87 5.20
C THR A 356 11.77 -4.47 6.49
N GLY A 357 12.63 -3.74 7.20
CA GLY A 357 13.24 -4.22 8.45
C GLY A 357 12.31 -4.20 9.67
N CYS A 358 11.09 -3.65 9.55
CA CYS A 358 10.10 -3.53 10.64
C CYS A 358 8.68 -3.29 10.08
N PRO A 359 7.59 -3.38 10.89
CA PRO A 359 6.20 -3.30 10.41
C PRO A 359 5.72 -1.87 10.04
N ASN A 360 6.60 -0.87 10.02
CA ASN A 360 6.24 0.48 9.57
C ASN A 360 5.94 0.56 8.07
N GLY A 361 6.46 -0.40 7.28
CA GLY A 361 6.16 -0.54 5.85
C GLY A 361 6.70 0.58 4.95
N CYS A 362 7.94 1.04 5.18
CA CYS A 362 8.53 2.16 4.43
C CYS A 362 8.69 1.86 2.93
N SER A 363 9.00 0.62 2.57
CA SER A 363 9.07 0.13 1.18
C SER A 363 7.71 -0.27 0.61
N ARG A 364 6.61 0.00 1.33
CA ARG A 364 5.23 -0.35 0.97
C ARG A 364 5.03 -1.87 0.78
N PRO A 365 5.50 -2.73 1.70
CA PRO A 365 5.51 -4.19 1.50
C PRO A 365 4.11 -4.80 1.40
N TYR A 366 3.11 -4.18 2.03
CA TYR A 366 1.74 -4.71 2.08
C TYR A 366 0.99 -4.60 0.75
N MET A 367 1.60 -4.01 -0.28
CA MET A 367 1.07 -3.98 -1.65
C MET A 367 1.77 -4.98 -2.57
N ALA A 368 2.80 -5.67 -2.08
CA ALA A 368 3.62 -6.57 -2.88
C ALA A 368 2.92 -7.92 -3.09
N GLU A 369 3.20 -8.55 -4.22
CA GLU A 369 2.77 -9.94 -4.47
C GLU A 369 3.48 -10.90 -3.50
N LEU A 370 4.75 -10.60 -3.17
CA LEU A 370 5.54 -11.25 -2.13
C LEU A 370 6.29 -10.20 -1.29
N ALA A 371 6.18 -10.26 0.02
CA ALA A 371 6.88 -9.32 0.90
C ALA A 371 7.50 -9.98 2.14
N LEU A 372 8.65 -9.44 2.55
CA LEU A 372 9.35 -9.80 3.79
C LEU A 372 9.32 -8.61 4.75
N VAL A 373 8.68 -8.78 5.90
CA VAL A 373 8.46 -7.71 6.90
C VAL A 373 9.13 -8.11 8.21
N GLY A 374 10.23 -7.44 8.59
CA GLY A 374 11.05 -7.81 9.74
C GLY A 374 10.23 -7.99 11.02
N SER A 375 10.32 -9.18 11.63
CA SER A 375 9.53 -9.60 12.80
C SER A 375 10.35 -10.19 13.94
N GLY A 376 11.66 -10.36 13.73
CA GLY A 376 12.64 -10.68 14.77
C GLY A 376 14.06 -10.38 14.29
N PRO A 377 15.05 -10.45 15.19
CA PRO A 377 16.45 -10.26 14.84
C PRO A 377 16.94 -11.38 13.89
N ASN A 378 18.16 -11.24 13.37
CA ASN A 378 18.86 -12.27 12.58
C ASN A 378 18.09 -12.73 11.32
N GLY A 379 17.46 -11.80 10.60
CA GLY A 379 16.78 -12.12 9.34
C GLY A 379 15.45 -12.84 9.51
N VAL A 380 14.79 -12.74 10.67
CA VAL A 380 13.44 -13.30 10.84
C VAL A 380 12.40 -12.31 10.33
N TYR A 381 11.59 -12.74 9.36
CA TYR A 381 10.57 -11.92 8.71
C TYR A 381 9.17 -12.51 8.89
N GLN A 382 8.13 -11.68 8.82
CA GLN A 382 6.81 -12.11 8.36
C GLN A 382 6.84 -12.24 6.84
N LEU A 383 6.24 -13.31 6.31
CA LEU A 383 5.98 -13.48 4.88
C LEU A 383 4.56 -13.00 4.57
N TRP A 384 4.44 -12.07 3.62
CA TRP A 384 3.17 -11.53 3.13
C TRP A 384 3.00 -11.90 1.66
N LEU A 385 1.79 -12.32 1.28
CA LEU A 385 1.46 -12.78 -0.07
C LEU A 385 0.15 -12.15 -0.57
N GLY A 386 -0.07 -12.16 -1.89
CA GLY A 386 -1.37 -11.87 -2.48
C GLY A 386 -1.65 -10.41 -2.79
N GLY A 387 -0.66 -9.51 -2.69
CA GLY A 387 -0.79 -8.18 -3.29
C GLY A 387 -0.98 -8.25 -4.81
N SER A 388 -1.31 -7.14 -5.45
CA SER A 388 -1.56 -7.08 -6.90
C SER A 388 -0.31 -6.61 -7.67
N PRO A 389 -0.09 -7.11 -8.90
CA PRO A 389 0.99 -6.65 -9.79
C PRO A 389 0.86 -5.16 -10.17
N HIS A 390 -0.33 -4.58 -9.98
CA HIS A 390 -0.63 -3.17 -10.20
C HIS A 390 -0.93 -2.39 -8.90
N GLN A 391 -0.65 -3.00 -7.73
CA GLN A 391 -0.75 -2.38 -6.40
C GLN A 391 -2.14 -1.82 -6.11
N THR A 392 -3.16 -2.61 -6.44
CA THR A 392 -4.59 -2.30 -6.19
C THR A 392 -5.19 -3.12 -5.06
N ARG A 393 -4.43 -4.06 -4.48
CA ARG A 393 -4.88 -5.01 -3.45
C ARG A 393 -3.81 -5.16 -2.36
N LEU A 394 -4.27 -5.25 -1.10
CA LEU A 394 -3.39 -5.56 0.03
C LEU A 394 -3.01 -7.04 0.04
N ALA A 395 -1.75 -7.30 0.32
CA ALA A 395 -1.26 -8.61 0.73
C ALA A 395 -1.80 -8.98 2.12
N TRP A 396 -1.75 -10.26 2.44
CA TRP A 396 -2.10 -10.83 3.74
C TRP A 396 -0.93 -11.63 4.32
N THR A 397 -0.88 -11.76 5.65
CA THR A 397 0.20 -12.50 6.33
C THR A 397 0.07 -13.99 6.06
N TYR A 398 1.03 -14.58 5.36
CA TYR A 398 1.15 -16.02 5.17
C TYR A 398 1.81 -16.68 6.38
N ALA A 399 3.02 -16.24 6.73
CA ALA A 399 3.76 -16.74 7.89
C ALA A 399 4.17 -15.61 8.83
N ASP A 400 3.94 -15.80 10.14
CA ASP A 400 4.25 -14.77 11.15
C ASP A 400 5.75 -14.66 11.48
N ARG A 401 6.45 -15.78 11.36
CA ARG A 401 7.88 -15.89 11.63
C ARG A 401 8.48 -16.87 10.63
N LEU A 402 9.27 -16.33 9.72
CA LEU A 402 10.02 -17.07 8.71
C LEU A 402 11.51 -16.82 8.97
N PRO A 403 12.20 -17.77 9.64
CA PRO A 403 13.64 -17.74 9.75
C PRO A 403 14.32 -17.93 8.38
N PRO A 404 15.55 -17.43 8.17
CA PRO A 404 16.26 -17.59 6.90
C PRO A 404 16.42 -19.05 6.44
N ALA A 405 16.53 -20.00 7.37
CA ALA A 405 16.67 -21.42 7.07
C ALA A 405 15.41 -22.05 6.42
N GLU A 406 14.23 -21.50 6.69
CA GLU A 406 12.94 -22.04 6.22
C GLU A 406 12.45 -21.37 4.93
N LEU A 407 13.17 -20.35 4.42
CA LEU A 407 12.74 -19.58 3.25
C LEU A 407 12.52 -20.48 2.02
N ASP A 408 13.49 -21.34 1.68
CA ASP A 408 13.43 -22.20 0.49
C ASP A 408 12.29 -23.20 0.60
N ARG A 409 12.21 -23.88 1.75
CA ARG A 409 11.16 -24.85 2.09
C ARG A 409 9.77 -24.25 2.02
N THR A 410 9.64 -22.96 2.33
CA THR A 410 8.37 -22.25 2.26
C THR A 410 8.03 -21.81 0.84
N LEU A 411 9.00 -21.27 0.10
CA LEU A 411 8.74 -20.63 -1.20
C LEU A 411 8.72 -21.61 -2.38
N GLU A 412 9.56 -22.65 -2.36
CA GLU A 412 9.63 -23.65 -3.43
C GLU A 412 8.27 -24.29 -3.74
N PRO A 413 7.54 -24.87 -2.76
CA PRO A 413 6.22 -25.44 -3.03
C PRO A 413 5.21 -24.40 -3.53
N LEU A 414 5.26 -23.16 -3.04
CA LEU A 414 4.37 -22.09 -3.51
C LEU A 414 4.59 -21.78 -5.00
N PHE A 415 5.85 -21.73 -5.44
CA PHE A 415 6.17 -21.46 -6.84
C PHE A 415 5.89 -22.65 -7.75
N VAL A 416 6.12 -23.88 -7.28
CA VAL A 416 5.69 -25.09 -7.99
C VAL A 416 4.18 -25.08 -8.19
N PHE A 417 3.42 -24.77 -7.14
CA PHE A 417 1.97 -24.70 -7.23
C PHE A 417 1.48 -23.62 -8.18
N TRP A 418 2.10 -22.43 -8.11
CA TRP A 418 1.82 -21.35 -9.05
C TRP A 418 2.05 -21.78 -10.50
N LYS A 419 3.17 -22.44 -10.80
CA LYS A 419 3.45 -22.92 -12.15
C LYS A 419 2.42 -23.95 -12.63
N GLN A 420 1.96 -24.83 -11.75
CA GLN A 420 1.03 -25.92 -12.09
C GLN A 420 -0.41 -25.42 -12.32
N GLU A 421 -0.90 -24.54 -11.45
CA GLU A 421 -2.33 -24.23 -11.36
C GLU A 421 -2.69 -22.79 -11.76
N ARG A 422 -1.72 -21.99 -12.23
CA ARG A 422 -2.02 -20.64 -12.73
C ARG A 422 -2.83 -20.65 -14.01
N LYS A 423 -3.68 -19.65 -14.15
CA LYS A 423 -4.31 -19.33 -15.44
C LYS A 423 -3.29 -18.70 -16.39
N PRO A 424 -3.54 -18.72 -17.71
CA PRO A 424 -2.70 -18.01 -18.67
C PRO A 424 -2.50 -16.54 -18.26
N SER A 425 -1.25 -16.09 -18.22
CA SER A 425 -0.84 -14.72 -17.83
C SER A 425 -1.20 -14.29 -16.40
N GLU A 426 -1.56 -15.22 -15.51
CA GLU A 426 -1.86 -14.89 -14.11
C GLU A 426 -0.59 -14.63 -13.31
N SER A 427 -0.54 -13.46 -12.65
CA SER A 427 0.54 -13.05 -11.78
C SER A 427 0.61 -13.92 -10.52
N PHE A 428 1.76 -13.93 -9.83
CA PHE A 428 1.89 -14.71 -8.60
C PHE A 428 0.97 -14.19 -7.49
N GLY A 429 0.81 -12.88 -7.40
CA GLY A 429 -0.08 -12.24 -6.44
C GLY A 429 -1.56 -12.55 -6.69
N ASP A 430 -2.01 -12.49 -7.95
CA ASP A 430 -3.39 -12.85 -8.31
C ASP A 430 -3.66 -14.34 -8.13
N PHE A 431 -2.68 -15.20 -8.43
CA PHE A 431 -2.75 -16.61 -8.10
C PHE A 431 -2.92 -16.83 -6.59
N CYS A 432 -2.10 -16.19 -5.76
CA CYS A 432 -2.19 -16.31 -4.30
C CYS A 432 -3.54 -15.82 -3.76
N ASP A 433 -4.08 -14.73 -4.31
CA ASP A 433 -5.39 -14.19 -3.96
C ASP A 433 -6.53 -15.15 -4.34
N ARG A 434 -6.49 -15.69 -5.58
CA ARG A 434 -7.49 -16.65 -6.07
C ARG A 434 -7.50 -17.96 -5.28
N MET A 435 -6.31 -18.51 -5.01
CA MET A 435 -6.19 -19.78 -4.28
C MET A 435 -6.50 -19.59 -2.79
N GLY A 436 -6.14 -18.43 -2.22
CA GLY A 436 -6.35 -18.14 -0.81
C GLY A 436 -5.40 -18.91 0.11
N LYS A 437 -5.25 -18.40 1.33
CA LYS A 437 -4.27 -18.89 2.31
C LYS A 437 -4.40 -20.38 2.60
N SER A 438 -5.60 -20.86 2.92
CA SER A 438 -5.83 -22.24 3.33
C SER A 438 -5.42 -23.26 2.26
N THR A 439 -5.72 -22.98 0.99
CA THR A 439 -5.37 -23.89 -0.12
C THR A 439 -3.86 -23.90 -0.37
N LEU A 440 -3.20 -22.75 -0.27
CA LEU A 440 -1.75 -22.67 -0.35
C LEU A 440 -1.08 -23.46 0.78
N GLU A 441 -1.56 -23.34 2.03
CA GLU A 441 -1.05 -24.10 3.17
C GLU A 441 -1.26 -25.61 3.01
N GLN A 442 -2.42 -26.04 2.50
CA GLN A 442 -2.69 -27.46 2.22
C GLN A 442 -1.74 -28.05 1.20
N PHE A 443 -1.47 -27.33 0.10
CA PHE A 443 -0.51 -27.78 -0.91
C PHE A 443 0.90 -27.88 -0.33
N VAL A 444 1.36 -26.83 0.37
CA VAL A 444 2.69 -26.80 0.98
C VAL A 444 2.88 -27.95 1.99
N ALA A 445 1.86 -28.27 2.79
CA ALA A 445 1.91 -29.36 3.76
C ALA A 445 2.02 -30.76 3.12
N GLN A 446 1.59 -30.92 1.87
CA GLN A 446 1.64 -32.19 1.12
C GLN A 446 2.85 -32.28 0.18
N TYR A 447 3.63 -31.20 0.06
CA TYR A 447 4.77 -31.14 -0.84
C TYR A 447 5.97 -31.90 -0.26
N ASN A 448 6.47 -32.89 -1.01
CA ASN A 448 7.69 -33.62 -0.69
C ASN A 448 8.86 -33.07 -1.52
N GLU A 449 9.96 -32.68 -0.85
CA GLU A 449 11.19 -32.19 -1.48
C GLU A 449 11.70 -33.20 -2.52
N GLY A 450 11.93 -32.75 -3.76
CA GLY A 450 12.41 -33.59 -4.88
C GLY A 450 11.45 -33.74 -6.07
N ASN A 451 10.19 -33.31 -5.93
CA ASN A 451 9.18 -33.37 -6.99
C ASN A 451 9.14 -32.11 -7.88
N ALA A 452 10.30 -31.54 -8.23
CA ALA A 452 10.38 -30.46 -9.22
C ALA A 452 9.81 -30.85 -10.61
N ASN A 453 9.64 -32.16 -10.86
CA ASN A 453 8.98 -32.74 -12.04
C ASN A 453 7.58 -33.34 -11.77
N GLY A 454 6.89 -32.93 -10.70
CA GLY A 454 5.43 -33.04 -10.60
C GLY A 454 4.80 -34.43 -10.77
N GLN A 455 5.49 -35.53 -10.43
CA GLN A 455 4.84 -36.84 -10.32
C GLN A 455 4.40 -37.04 -8.87
N ILE A 456 3.13 -36.74 -8.60
CA ILE A 456 2.43 -37.31 -7.45
C ILE A 456 2.41 -38.82 -7.70
N ALA A 457 2.91 -39.62 -6.75
CA ALA A 457 2.87 -41.07 -6.83
C ALA A 457 1.44 -41.52 -7.17
N ALA A 458 1.32 -42.27 -8.26
CA ALA A 458 0.06 -42.69 -8.81
C ALA A 458 -0.60 -43.73 -7.90
N GLU A 459 -1.50 -43.27 -7.03
CA GLU A 459 -2.63 -44.06 -6.57
C GLU A 459 -3.92 -43.30 -6.91
N HIS A 460 -4.32 -43.41 -8.18
CA HIS A 460 -5.66 -43.01 -8.60
C HIS A 460 -6.69 -44.06 -8.15
N PRO A 461 -7.84 -43.59 -7.69
CA PRO A 461 -9.10 -43.98 -8.31
C PRO A 461 -9.56 -42.82 -9.19
N THR A 462 -9.61 -43.12 -10.48
CA THR A 462 -10.24 -42.42 -11.61
C THR A 462 -11.02 -41.12 -11.34
N ASN A 463 -10.58 -40.07 -12.04
CA ASN A 463 -11.28 -38.80 -12.22
C ASN A 463 -12.62 -39.00 -12.95
N ALA A 464 -13.69 -39.12 -12.17
CA ALA A 464 -15.06 -38.77 -12.57
C ALA A 464 -15.77 -37.87 -11.54
N HIS A 465 -15.16 -37.61 -10.38
CA HIS A 465 -15.80 -36.89 -9.27
C HIS A 465 -15.39 -35.40 -9.12
N ALA A 466 -14.25 -34.96 -9.66
CA ALA A 466 -13.82 -33.57 -9.53
C ALA A 466 -14.61 -32.60 -10.42
N ALA A 467 -14.95 -33.01 -11.64
CA ALA A 467 -15.82 -32.25 -12.54
C ALA A 467 -17.29 -32.24 -12.06
N ASP A 468 -17.74 -33.34 -11.46
CA ASP A 468 -19.10 -33.50 -10.94
C ASP A 468 -19.31 -32.71 -9.63
N ALA A 469 -18.24 -32.50 -8.84
CA ALA A 469 -18.24 -31.64 -7.66
C ALA A 469 -18.34 -30.14 -8.02
N PHE A 470 -17.74 -29.72 -9.14
CA PHE A 470 -17.81 -28.33 -9.62
C PHE A 470 -19.21 -27.98 -10.16
N GLU A 471 -19.88 -28.92 -10.82
CA GLU A 471 -21.22 -28.68 -11.39
C GLU A 471 -22.37 -28.94 -10.40
N LYS A 472 -22.15 -29.79 -9.38
CA LYS A 472 -23.03 -29.86 -8.19
C LYS A 472 -22.90 -28.64 -7.28
N ALA A 473 -21.75 -27.96 -7.26
CA ALA A 473 -21.59 -26.70 -6.54
C ALA A 473 -22.32 -25.53 -7.23
N LYS A 474 -22.42 -25.56 -8.57
CA LYS A 474 -23.14 -24.55 -9.36
C LYS A 474 -24.67 -24.66 -9.26
N THR A 475 -25.18 -25.88 -9.04
CA THR A 475 -26.62 -26.18 -8.88
C THR A 475 -27.11 -26.17 -7.43
N ARG A 476 -26.20 -26.04 -6.45
CA ARG A 476 -26.50 -25.66 -5.06
C ARG A 476 -26.28 -24.17 -4.81
N GLY A 477 -26.82 -23.35 -5.71
CA GLY A 477 -27.09 -21.93 -5.43
C GLY A 477 -28.25 -21.77 -4.46
N ARG A 478 -28.08 -22.18 -3.20
CA ARG A 478 -28.96 -21.78 -2.09
C ARG A 478 -28.07 -21.54 -0.89
N ALA A 479 -27.96 -20.26 -0.51
CA ALA A 479 -27.12 -19.71 0.56
C ALA A 479 -26.82 -20.71 1.69
N GLU A 480 -25.64 -21.34 1.65
CA GLU A 480 -25.10 -22.00 2.83
C GLU A 480 -24.69 -20.92 3.82
N LYS A 481 -25.47 -20.82 4.90
CA LYS A 481 -25.20 -19.94 6.03
C LYS A 481 -23.85 -20.32 6.62
N ILE A 482 -22.88 -19.41 6.53
CA ILE A 482 -21.65 -19.44 7.32
C ILE A 482 -22.08 -19.66 8.79
N PRO A 483 -21.55 -20.68 9.51
CA PRO A 483 -21.92 -20.88 10.91
C PRO A 483 -21.46 -19.65 11.70
N ILE A 484 -22.43 -18.85 12.15
CA ILE A 484 -22.19 -17.74 13.08
C ILE A 484 -21.67 -18.39 14.36
N ARG A 485 -20.39 -18.23 14.64
CA ARG A 485 -19.82 -18.56 15.96
C ARG A 485 -20.17 -17.40 16.89
N PRO A 486 -21.05 -17.56 17.89
CA PRO A 486 -21.34 -16.49 18.83
C PRO A 486 -20.06 -16.10 19.58
N ARG A 487 -19.69 -14.81 19.56
CA ARG A 487 -18.58 -14.29 20.38
C ARG A 487 -19.13 -13.89 21.75
N VAL A 488 -18.76 -14.62 22.79
CA VAL A 488 -19.03 -14.21 24.18
C VAL A 488 -17.91 -13.27 24.63
N SER A 489 -18.25 -12.00 24.88
CA SER A 489 -17.30 -11.03 25.45
C SER A 489 -17.42 -11.03 26.97
N LEU A 490 -16.33 -11.40 27.66
CA LEU A 490 -16.29 -11.41 29.13
C LEU A 490 -15.84 -10.05 29.66
N ARG A 491 -16.54 -9.50 30.66
CA ARG A 491 -16.05 -8.33 31.39
C ARG A 491 -14.69 -8.63 32.04
N PRO A 492 -13.74 -7.68 32.10
CA PRO A 492 -12.39 -7.93 32.60
C PRO A 492 -12.32 -8.59 33.98
N ALA A 493 -13.19 -8.19 34.91
CA ALA A 493 -13.27 -8.78 36.26
C ALA A 493 -13.73 -10.25 36.26
N VAL A 494 -14.64 -10.62 35.36
CA VAL A 494 -15.13 -12.00 35.20
C VAL A 494 -14.07 -12.86 34.54
N HIS A 495 -13.39 -12.33 33.51
CA HIS A 495 -12.27 -13.00 32.85
C HIS A 495 -11.13 -13.30 33.84
N ALA A 496 -10.77 -12.35 34.71
CA ALA A 496 -9.74 -12.56 35.73
C ALA A 496 -10.11 -13.67 36.73
N ARG A 497 -11.37 -13.72 37.18
CA ARG A 497 -11.86 -14.79 38.08
C ARG A 497 -11.85 -16.16 37.40
N LEU A 498 -12.34 -16.25 36.16
CA LEU A 498 -12.37 -17.50 35.41
C LEU A 498 -10.95 -18.01 35.11
N ARG A 499 -10.00 -17.12 34.82
CA ARG A 499 -8.58 -17.48 34.65
C ARG A 499 -7.98 -18.06 35.92
N ALA A 500 -8.28 -17.48 37.08
CA ALA A 500 -7.83 -17.99 38.37
C ALA A 500 -8.51 -19.32 38.77
N MET A 501 -9.74 -19.57 38.32
CA MET A 501 -10.43 -20.84 38.52
C MET A 501 -9.85 -21.94 37.61
N ALA A 502 -9.63 -21.64 36.33
CA ALA A 502 -9.04 -22.56 35.36
C ALA A 502 -7.62 -22.99 35.78
N ALA A 503 -6.82 -22.04 36.28
CA ALA A 503 -5.49 -22.32 36.83
C ALA A 503 -5.53 -23.25 38.06
N ARG A 504 -6.51 -23.05 38.96
CA ARG A 504 -6.68 -23.93 40.15
C ARG A 504 -7.20 -25.32 39.79
N ALA A 505 -8.01 -25.44 38.74
CA ALA A 505 -8.56 -26.70 38.26
C ALA A 505 -7.64 -27.44 37.27
N GLY A 506 -6.52 -26.83 36.85
CA GLY A 506 -5.58 -27.45 35.91
C GLY A 506 -6.11 -27.63 34.48
N VAL A 507 -7.16 -26.88 34.10
CA VAL A 507 -7.79 -26.98 32.77
C VAL A 507 -7.61 -25.69 31.96
N PRO A 508 -7.55 -25.75 30.62
CA PRO A 508 -7.52 -24.54 29.80
C PRO A 508 -8.77 -23.67 30.03
N LEU A 509 -8.58 -22.35 30.10
CA LEU A 509 -9.67 -21.38 30.33
C LEU A 509 -10.85 -21.58 29.37
N LYS A 510 -10.56 -21.91 28.11
CA LYS A 510 -11.59 -22.19 27.11
C LYS A 510 -12.51 -23.35 27.51
N VAL A 511 -11.94 -24.45 28.00
CA VAL A 511 -12.70 -25.64 28.41
C VAL A 511 -13.64 -25.30 29.57
N LEU A 512 -13.12 -24.57 30.57
CA LEU A 512 -13.92 -24.14 31.72
C LEU A 512 -15.05 -23.17 31.31
N VAL A 513 -14.77 -22.25 30.37
CA VAL A 513 -15.78 -21.30 29.87
C VAL A 513 -16.87 -22.02 29.08
N ASP A 514 -16.49 -22.96 28.20
CA ASP A 514 -17.43 -23.74 27.40
C ASP A 514 -18.33 -24.61 28.29
N GLU A 515 -17.78 -25.20 29.36
CA GLU A 515 -18.53 -25.99 30.34
C GLU A 515 -19.51 -25.14 31.14
N ILE A 516 -19.08 -23.97 31.64
CA ILE A 516 -19.96 -23.03 32.37
C ILE A 516 -21.09 -22.54 31.48
N LEU A 517 -20.79 -22.18 30.22
CA LEU A 517 -21.80 -21.73 29.26
C LEU A 517 -22.80 -22.85 28.95
N ASN A 518 -22.33 -24.07 28.72
CA ASN A 518 -23.22 -25.21 28.48
C ASN A 518 -24.09 -25.52 29.71
N ASN A 519 -23.53 -25.46 30.92
CA ASN A 519 -24.31 -25.68 32.14
C ASN A 519 -25.36 -24.58 32.35
N PHE A 520 -25.01 -23.32 32.08
CA PHE A 520 -25.95 -22.21 32.14
C PHE A 520 -27.07 -22.35 31.11
N ILE A 521 -26.74 -22.65 29.84
CA ILE A 521 -27.73 -22.86 28.77
C ILE A 521 -28.72 -23.98 29.10
N ASN A 522 -28.29 -24.99 29.87
CA ASN A 522 -29.14 -26.11 30.28
C ASN A 522 -29.74 -25.92 31.69
N SER A 523 -29.60 -24.75 32.31
CA SER A 523 -30.11 -24.47 33.67
C SER A 523 -31.54 -23.91 33.65
N PRO A 524 -32.37 -24.22 34.66
CA PRO A 524 -33.69 -23.60 34.85
C PRO A 524 -33.60 -22.07 34.97
N GLU A 525 -32.49 -21.55 35.51
CA GLU A 525 -32.24 -20.10 35.58
C GLU A 525 -32.19 -19.45 34.20
N SER A 526 -31.67 -20.13 33.17
CA SER A 526 -31.66 -19.57 31.82
C SER A 526 -33.07 -19.46 31.22
N GLU A 527 -33.94 -20.45 31.45
CA GLU A 527 -35.33 -20.41 30.99
C GLU A 527 -36.12 -19.29 31.70
N SER A 528 -35.84 -19.07 32.99
CA SER A 528 -36.42 -17.96 33.75
C SER A 528 -35.98 -16.58 33.25
N ILE A 529 -34.74 -16.43 32.78
CA ILE A 529 -34.20 -15.12 32.33
C ILE A 529 -34.67 -14.79 30.91
N PHE A 530 -34.76 -15.80 30.04
CA PHE A 530 -35.01 -15.57 28.61
C PHE A 530 -36.41 -15.95 28.13
N GLY A 531 -37.24 -16.54 29.01
CA GLY A 531 -38.67 -16.83 28.75
C GLY A 531 -38.93 -17.99 27.78
N SER A 532 -37.87 -18.64 27.29
CA SER A 532 -37.90 -19.84 26.43
C SER A 532 -36.55 -20.56 26.50
N SER A 533 -36.48 -21.82 26.08
CA SER A 533 -35.19 -22.53 25.99
C SER A 533 -34.28 -21.84 24.97
N ILE A 534 -33.08 -21.42 25.40
CA ILE A 534 -32.06 -20.86 24.49
C ILE A 534 -31.73 -21.83 23.33
N ARG A 535 -31.96 -23.14 23.51
CA ARG A 535 -31.79 -24.15 22.45
C ARG A 535 -32.58 -23.83 21.18
N ASP A 536 -33.79 -23.30 21.31
CA ASP A 536 -34.69 -23.07 20.17
C ASP A 536 -34.22 -21.92 19.28
N GLY A 537 -33.39 -21.00 19.81
CA GLY A 537 -32.77 -19.91 19.03
C GLY A 537 -31.44 -20.27 18.36
N ILE A 538 -30.82 -21.39 18.73
CA ILE A 538 -29.50 -21.82 18.24
C ILE A 538 -29.63 -23.04 17.28
N GLY A 539 -30.78 -23.71 17.26
CA GLY A 539 -31.09 -24.82 16.35
C GLY A 539 -31.68 -24.38 15.01
N THR A 540 -31.23 -25.01 13.93
CA THR A 540 -31.58 -24.74 12.52
C THR A 540 -33.07 -24.94 12.21
N GLY A 541 -33.84 -23.86 12.08
CA GLY A 541 -35.21 -23.86 11.56
C GLY A 541 -35.66 -22.43 11.23
N GLY A 542 -36.21 -22.21 10.04
CA GLY A 542 -36.43 -20.85 9.51
C GLY A 542 -37.50 -20.05 10.25
N ALA A 543 -37.11 -18.91 10.81
CA ALA A 543 -37.87 -17.65 10.81
C ALA A 543 -36.94 -16.54 11.29
N THR A 544 -36.94 -15.40 10.59
CA THR A 544 -36.26 -14.16 10.96
C THR A 544 -36.76 -13.65 12.31
N ASN A 545 -35.89 -13.61 13.31
CA ASN A 545 -36.00 -12.67 14.42
C ASN A 545 -34.59 -12.27 14.88
N ASP A 546 -34.19 -11.05 14.52
CA ASP A 546 -33.07 -10.31 15.09
C ASP A 546 -33.34 -10.03 16.58
N LYS A 547 -33.07 -11.01 17.44
CA LYS A 547 -32.93 -10.76 18.88
C LYS A 547 -31.49 -11.01 19.27
N GLN A 548 -30.69 -9.95 19.27
CA GLN A 548 -29.49 -9.89 20.10
C GLN A 548 -29.93 -9.95 21.55
N TYR A 549 -29.66 -11.06 22.22
CA TYR A 549 -29.79 -11.15 23.66
C TYR A 549 -28.58 -10.43 24.30
N PRO A 550 -28.80 -9.59 25.32
CA PRO A 550 -27.76 -8.75 25.92
C PRO A 550 -26.64 -9.52 26.63
#